data_AF-A0A9X9MD09-F1
#
_entry.id   AF-A0A9X9MD09-F1
#
_cell.length_a   1.000
_cell.length_b   1.000
_cell.length_c   1.000
_cell.angle_alpha   90.00
_cell.angle_beta   90.00
_cell.angle_gamma   90.00
#
_symmetry.space_group_name_H-M   'P 1'
#
loop_
_entity.id
_entity.type
_entity.pdbx_description
1 polymer ?
#
loop_
_entity_poly.entity_id
_entity_poly.type
_entity_poly.pdbx_seq_one_letter_code
_entity_poly.pdbx_strand_id
1 'polypeptide(L)'
;VERKGSWSERRNSSIVGRRSLERTTSGDDACNLTSFRPATLTVTNFFKQEGDRLSDEDLYKFLADMRRPSSVLRRLRPITAQLKIDISPAPENPHYCLTPELLQVKLYPDSRVRPTREILEFPARDVYVPNTTYRNLLYIYPQSLNFANRQGSARNITVKVQFMYGEDPSNAMPVIFGKSSCSEFSKEAYTAVVYHNRSPDFHEEIKVKLPATLTDHHHLLFTFYHVSCQQKQNTPLETPVGYTWIPMLQNGRLKTGQFCLPVSLEKPPQAYSVLSPEVPLPGMKWVDNHKGVFNVEVVAVSSIHTQDPYLDKFFALVNALDEHMFPVRIGDMRIMENNLENELKSSISALNSSQLEPVVRFLHLLLDKLILLVVRPPVIAGQIVNLGQASFEAMASIINRLHKNLEGNHDQHGRNSLLASYIYYVFRLPNTYPNSPSPGPGGLGGSVHYATMARSAVRPASLNLNRSRSLSNSNPDISGTPTSPDDEVRSIIGSKAMDRSCNRMSSHTETSSFLQTLTGRLPTKKLFHEELALQWVVCSGSVRESALQQAWFFFELMVSK
;
A
#
# COMPACT_ATOMS: atom_id res chain seq x y z
N VAL A 1 51.10 -38.64 20.77
CA VAL A 1 50.89 -37.33 21.42
C VAL A 1 49.43 -36.97 21.24
N GLU A 2 48.64 -37.14 22.30
CA GLU A 2 47.17 -37.22 22.30
C GLU A 2 46.46 -35.87 22.09
N ARG A 3 45.33 -35.93 21.38
CA ARG A 3 44.33 -34.87 21.27
C ARG A 3 43.57 -34.74 22.59
N LYS A 4 43.58 -33.55 23.21
CA LYS A 4 42.66 -33.20 24.30
C LYS A 4 41.38 -32.60 23.73
N GLY A 5 40.28 -33.35 23.85
CA GLY A 5 38.92 -32.80 23.87
C GLY A 5 38.61 -32.23 25.25
N SER A 6 37.81 -31.17 25.30
CA SER A 6 37.23 -30.67 26.55
C SER A 6 35.79 -30.25 26.28
N TRP A 7 34.89 -31.21 26.45
CA TRP A 7 33.51 -30.99 26.89
C TRP A 7 33.34 -31.94 28.07
N SER A 8 33.65 -31.46 29.27
CA SER A 8 33.38 -32.17 30.52
C SER A 8 32.17 -31.54 31.20
N GLU A 9 31.12 -32.35 31.28
CA GLU A 9 29.96 -32.17 32.13
C GLU A 9 30.35 -31.80 33.57
N ARG A 10 29.64 -30.84 34.16
CA ARG A 10 29.36 -30.84 35.59
C ARG A 10 27.84 -30.95 35.78
N ARG A 11 27.38 -32.19 35.91
CA ARG A 11 26.14 -32.52 36.64
C ARG A 11 26.47 -32.55 38.13
N ASN A 12 25.68 -31.85 38.93
CA ASN A 12 24.98 -32.41 40.09
C ASN A 12 24.16 -31.33 40.82
N SER A 13 22.84 -31.41 40.68
CA SER A 13 21.95 -31.67 41.82
C SER A 13 20.56 -32.05 41.32
N SER A 14 20.18 -33.27 41.68
CA SER A 14 18.93 -33.98 41.44
C SER A 14 17.72 -33.34 42.12
N ILE A 15 16.55 -33.37 41.47
CA ILE A 15 15.31 -34.01 41.98
C ILE A 15 14.29 -34.18 40.84
N VAL A 16 14.06 -35.44 40.50
CA VAL A 16 12.84 -36.15 40.05
C VAL A 16 11.74 -35.35 39.33
N GLY A 17 11.45 -35.74 38.09
CA GLY A 17 10.18 -35.44 37.42
C GLY A 17 10.17 -35.68 35.92
N ARG A 18 10.17 -36.94 35.47
CA ARG A 18 9.85 -37.32 34.09
C ARG A 18 8.45 -36.80 33.73
N ARG A 19 8.32 -35.85 32.80
CA ARG A 19 7.11 -35.69 31.96
C ARG A 19 7.48 -35.26 30.54
N SER A 20 6.78 -35.91 29.62
CA SER A 20 6.77 -35.77 28.17
C SER A 20 6.80 -34.31 27.70
N LEU A 21 7.65 -34.01 26.71
CA LEU A 21 7.66 -32.71 26.03
C LEU A 21 6.61 -32.71 24.91
N GLU A 22 5.34 -32.62 25.30
CA GLU A 22 4.30 -32.02 24.49
C GLU A 22 3.97 -30.69 25.16
N ARG A 23 4.62 -29.61 24.70
CA ARG A 23 4.26 -28.25 25.10
C ARG A 23 3.62 -27.59 23.89
N THR A 24 2.30 -27.59 23.89
CA THR A 24 1.45 -26.63 23.19
C THR A 24 1.98 -25.23 23.48
N THR A 25 2.52 -24.54 22.47
CA THR A 25 3.03 -23.17 22.61
C THR A 25 1.86 -22.19 22.57
N SER A 26 1.14 -22.10 23.68
CA SER A 26 0.31 -20.96 24.05
C SER A 26 0.99 -20.27 25.24
N GLY A 27 1.60 -19.12 24.99
CA GLY A 27 2.30 -18.31 25.98
C GLY A 27 3.57 -17.70 25.41
N ASP A 28 3.51 -16.41 25.08
CA ASP A 28 4.69 -15.56 24.91
C ASP A 28 5.44 -15.49 26.26
N ASP A 29 6.29 -16.47 26.54
CA ASP A 29 7.42 -16.25 27.44
C ASP A 29 8.38 -15.34 26.67
N ALA A 30 8.14 -14.04 26.72
CA ALA A 30 9.08 -13.03 26.22
C ALA A 30 10.45 -13.36 26.82
N CYS A 31 11.40 -13.78 25.98
CA CYS A 31 12.78 -14.04 26.40
C CYS A 31 13.24 -12.83 27.23
N ASN A 32 13.47 -13.02 28.54
CA ASN A 32 13.83 -11.92 29.41
C ASN A 32 15.29 -11.50 29.15
N LEU A 33 15.47 -10.67 28.12
CA LEU A 33 16.77 -10.19 27.63
C LEU A 33 17.49 -9.27 28.62
N THR A 34 16.83 -8.83 29.69
CA THR A 34 17.44 -7.98 30.74
C THR A 34 18.58 -8.67 31.47
N SER A 35 18.59 -10.02 31.49
CA SER A 35 19.66 -10.83 32.08
C SER A 35 20.66 -11.38 31.07
N PHE A 36 20.54 -10.99 29.79
CA PHE A 36 21.39 -11.50 28.73
C PHE A 36 22.83 -11.02 28.93
N ARG A 37 23.74 -11.97 29.19
CA ARG A 37 25.16 -11.68 29.29
C ARG A 37 25.74 -11.57 27.89
N PRO A 38 26.62 -10.58 27.62
CA PRO A 38 27.33 -10.50 26.36
C PRO A 38 27.99 -11.84 26.01
N ALA A 39 27.80 -12.28 24.77
CA ALA A 39 28.25 -13.57 24.28
C ALA A 39 29.03 -13.38 22.99
N THR A 40 30.14 -14.10 22.86
CA THR A 40 30.92 -14.16 21.63
C THR A 40 30.70 -15.51 20.97
N LEU A 41 30.11 -15.51 19.79
CA LEU A 41 30.01 -16.69 18.94
C LEU A 41 31.20 -16.68 17.97
N THR A 42 31.94 -17.78 17.93
CA THR A 42 33.02 -17.97 16.95
C THR A 42 32.63 -19.09 16.01
N VAL A 43 32.45 -18.76 14.74
CA VAL A 43 32.17 -19.70 13.66
C VAL A 43 33.45 -19.90 12.86
N THR A 44 33.91 -21.14 12.74
CA THR A 44 35.14 -21.51 12.02
C THR A 44 34.90 -22.45 10.85
N ASN A 45 33.67 -22.95 10.69
CA ASN A 45 33.32 -23.95 9.69
C ASN A 45 32.58 -23.28 8.55
N PHE A 46 33.33 -22.81 7.57
CA PHE A 46 32.79 -22.31 6.31
C PHE A 46 32.95 -23.36 5.23
N PHE A 47 31.91 -23.55 4.43
CA PHE A 47 31.94 -24.45 3.29
C PHE A 47 31.69 -23.66 2.03
N LYS A 48 32.39 -24.01 0.95
CA LYS A 48 32.09 -23.45 -0.37
C LYS A 48 30.70 -23.89 -0.79
N GLN A 49 29.86 -22.93 -1.15
CA GLN A 49 28.55 -23.21 -1.74
C GLN A 49 28.75 -23.85 -3.12
N GLU A 50 28.10 -25.00 -3.32
CA GLU A 50 28.09 -25.76 -4.56
C GLU A 50 26.63 -26.14 -4.85
N GLY A 51 25.89 -25.26 -5.54
CA GLY A 51 24.44 -25.41 -5.77
C GLY A 51 24.04 -26.76 -6.37
N ASP A 52 24.85 -27.30 -7.29
CA ASP A 52 24.64 -28.63 -7.90
C ASP A 52 24.76 -29.81 -6.90
N ARG A 53 25.36 -29.60 -5.73
CA ARG A 53 25.61 -30.63 -4.70
C ARG A 53 24.87 -30.38 -3.40
N LEU A 54 24.51 -29.14 -3.12
CA LEU A 54 23.91 -28.69 -1.88
C LEU A 54 23.01 -27.48 -2.16
N SER A 55 21.76 -27.76 -2.54
CA SER A 55 20.73 -26.72 -2.67
C SER A 55 20.25 -26.25 -1.29
N ASP A 56 19.51 -25.14 -1.24
CA ASP A 56 18.92 -24.63 0.01
C ASP A 56 17.91 -25.62 0.62
N GLU A 57 17.16 -26.34 -0.22
CA GLU A 57 16.26 -27.43 0.18
C GLU A 57 17.03 -28.60 0.82
N ASP A 58 18.20 -28.94 0.27
CA ASP A 58 19.07 -29.95 0.86
C ASP A 58 19.63 -29.45 2.20
N LEU A 59 20.05 -28.19 2.27
CA LEU A 59 20.53 -27.56 3.51
C LEU A 59 19.47 -27.62 4.61
N TYR A 60 18.21 -27.32 4.28
CA TYR A 60 17.09 -27.41 5.23
C TYR A 60 16.90 -28.84 5.78
N LYS A 61 16.95 -29.86 4.90
CA LYS A 61 16.93 -31.27 5.31
C LYS A 61 18.12 -31.62 6.21
N PHE A 62 19.31 -31.07 5.92
CA PHE A 62 20.49 -31.28 6.76
C PHE A 62 20.38 -30.63 8.14
N LEU A 63 19.72 -29.48 8.28
CA LEU A 63 19.54 -28.83 9.59
C LEU A 63 18.81 -29.77 10.58
N ALA A 64 17.84 -30.56 10.10
CA ALA A 64 17.15 -31.56 10.91
C ALA A 64 18.06 -32.73 11.34
N ASP A 65 19.03 -33.11 10.50
CA ASP A 65 19.95 -34.23 10.71
C ASP A 65 21.35 -33.82 11.25
N MET A 66 21.60 -32.53 11.53
CA MET A 66 22.93 -32.01 11.93
C MET A 66 23.55 -32.72 13.14
N ARG A 67 22.74 -33.34 14.01
CA ARG A 67 23.22 -34.10 15.18
C ARG A 67 23.81 -35.46 14.81
N ARG A 68 23.57 -35.95 13.58
CA ARG A 68 24.15 -37.18 13.05
C ARG A 68 25.34 -36.80 12.16
N PRO A 69 26.49 -37.47 12.28
CA PRO A 69 27.61 -37.23 11.39
C PRO A 69 27.22 -37.60 9.95
N SER A 70 26.83 -36.61 9.13
CA SER A 70 26.42 -36.81 7.75
C SER A 70 27.64 -36.90 6.83
N SER A 71 27.57 -37.77 5.81
CA SER A 71 28.63 -37.95 4.82
C SER A 71 28.76 -36.78 3.85
N VAL A 72 27.74 -35.92 3.74
CA VAL A 72 27.65 -34.84 2.75
C VAL A 72 28.52 -33.64 3.15
N LEU A 73 28.53 -33.23 4.42
CA LEU A 73 29.43 -32.14 4.89
C LEU A 73 30.91 -32.47 4.68
N ARG A 74 31.29 -33.75 4.75
CA ARG A 74 32.66 -34.20 4.46
C ARG A 74 33.04 -34.06 2.98
N ARG A 75 32.06 -34.00 2.07
CA ARG A 75 32.27 -33.83 0.62
C ARG A 75 32.39 -32.37 0.21
N LEU A 76 31.91 -31.44 1.05
CA LEU A 76 32.00 -30.00 0.79
C LEU A 76 33.42 -29.50 1.04
N ARG A 77 33.87 -28.57 0.19
CA ARG A 77 35.19 -27.97 0.34
C ARG A 77 35.18 -26.95 1.49
N PRO A 78 35.98 -27.13 2.55
CA PRO A 78 36.05 -26.14 3.62
C PRO A 78 36.77 -24.87 3.13
N ILE A 79 36.33 -23.73 3.64
CA ILE A 79 36.96 -22.42 3.48
C ILE A 79 37.58 -22.05 4.82
N THR A 80 38.86 -21.71 4.81
CA THR A 80 39.56 -21.24 6.01
C THR A 80 39.15 -19.80 6.30
N ALA A 81 38.19 -19.63 7.20
CA ALA A 81 37.75 -18.33 7.69
C ALA A 81 37.28 -18.43 9.16
N GLN A 82 37.30 -17.30 9.85
CA GLN A 82 36.81 -17.18 11.22
C GLN A 82 35.86 -15.98 11.27
N LEU A 83 34.61 -16.22 11.67
CA LEU A 83 33.63 -15.17 11.95
C LEU A 83 33.42 -15.12 13.46
N LYS A 84 33.65 -13.94 14.04
CA LYS A 84 33.38 -13.66 15.43
C LYS A 84 32.19 -12.71 15.50
N ILE A 85 31.12 -13.14 16.17
CA ILE A 85 29.90 -12.37 16.39
C ILE A 85 29.84 -12.05 17.88
N ASP A 86 29.95 -10.77 18.23
CA ASP A 86 29.79 -10.30 19.60
C ASP A 86 28.35 -9.80 19.78
N ILE A 87 27.59 -10.49 20.63
CA ILE A 87 26.18 -10.19 20.93
C ILE A 87 26.14 -9.57 22.32
N SER A 88 25.52 -8.41 22.46
CA SER A 88 25.37 -7.71 23.74
C SER A 88 24.01 -7.02 23.83
N PRO A 89 23.48 -6.79 25.04
CA PRO A 89 22.25 -6.01 25.22
C PRO A 89 22.41 -4.62 24.61
N ALA A 90 21.37 -4.15 23.92
CA ALA A 90 21.33 -2.78 23.43
C ALA A 90 21.28 -1.80 24.61
N PRO A 91 22.01 -0.66 24.55
CA PRO A 91 21.87 0.39 25.56
C PRO A 91 20.45 1.00 25.52
N GLU A 92 19.94 1.49 26.66
CA GLU A 92 18.60 2.08 26.75
C GLU A 92 18.39 3.24 25.77
N ASN A 93 19.44 4.03 25.52
CA ASN A 93 19.42 5.17 24.61
C ASN A 93 20.62 5.08 23.65
N PRO A 94 20.50 4.34 22.54
CA PRO A 94 21.54 4.33 21.53
C PRO A 94 21.74 5.75 20.97
N HIS A 95 23.00 6.13 20.77
CA HIS A 95 23.34 7.42 20.17
C HIS A 95 23.39 7.29 18.64
N TYR A 96 23.16 8.43 17.97
CA TYR A 96 23.27 8.55 16.51
C TYR A 96 22.39 7.53 15.76
N CYS A 97 21.12 7.45 16.14
CA CYS A 97 20.20 6.49 15.57
C CYS A 97 19.74 6.90 14.16
N LEU A 98 19.71 5.92 13.27
CA LEU A 98 19.07 5.99 11.96
C LEU A 98 17.88 5.05 11.94
N THR A 99 16.76 5.49 11.37
CA THR A 99 15.64 4.60 11.03
C THR A 99 16.06 3.61 9.93
N PRO A 100 15.26 2.58 9.62
CA PRO A 100 15.58 1.65 8.54
C PRO A 100 15.73 2.33 7.16
N GLU A 101 15.14 3.51 6.98
CA GLU A 101 15.20 4.39 5.81
C GLU A 101 16.33 5.42 5.87
N LEU A 102 17.28 5.28 6.80
CA LEU A 102 18.43 6.17 7.01
C LEU A 102 18.06 7.59 7.46
N LEU A 103 16.87 7.78 8.02
CA LEU A 103 16.47 9.06 8.62
C LEU A 103 17.08 9.22 10.01
N GLN A 104 17.63 10.40 10.30
CA GLN A 104 18.16 10.70 11.62
C GLN A 104 17.01 10.88 12.62
N VAL A 105 17.00 10.07 13.69
CA VAL A 105 16.02 10.23 14.78
C VAL A 105 16.26 11.54 15.54
N LYS A 106 17.54 11.90 15.71
CA LYS A 106 18.00 13.18 16.24
C LYS A 106 19.15 13.67 15.37
N LEU A 107 19.19 14.97 15.08
CA LEU A 107 20.27 15.58 14.31
C LEU A 107 21.62 15.33 14.98
N TYR A 108 22.61 14.95 14.18
CA TYR A 108 23.95 14.66 14.69
C TYR A 108 24.74 15.94 14.93
N PRO A 109 25.40 16.11 16.09
CA PRO A 109 26.34 17.21 16.30
C PRO A 109 27.61 17.11 15.45
N ASP A 110 28.05 15.89 15.08
CA ASP A 110 29.17 15.64 14.15
C ASP A 110 28.82 14.46 13.23
N SER A 111 29.04 14.60 11.92
CA SER A 111 28.76 13.59 10.89
C SER A 111 29.78 12.45 10.85
N ARG A 112 30.89 12.55 11.60
CA ARG A 112 31.96 11.53 11.64
C ARG A 112 31.73 10.42 12.66
N VAL A 113 30.68 10.51 13.46
CA VAL A 113 30.39 9.50 14.49
C VAL A 113 29.72 8.28 13.85
N ARG A 114 30.09 7.08 14.32
CA ARG A 114 29.51 5.82 13.85
C ARG A 114 28.01 5.79 14.19
N PRO A 115 27.12 5.66 13.18
CA PRO A 115 25.68 5.62 13.43
C PRO A 115 25.23 4.25 13.96
N THR A 116 24.13 4.25 14.71
CA THR A 116 23.38 3.05 15.09
C THR A 116 22.17 2.94 14.16
N ARG A 117 22.14 1.94 13.28
CA ARG A 117 21.03 1.76 12.33
C ARG A 117 20.01 0.77 12.87
N GLU A 118 18.76 1.20 12.92
CA GLU A 118 17.62 0.32 13.12
C GLU A 118 17.41 -0.57 11.89
N ILE A 119 17.23 -1.87 12.10
CA ILE A 119 16.96 -2.85 11.04
C ILE A 119 15.45 -2.99 10.94
N LEU A 120 14.91 -2.96 9.71
CA LEU A 120 13.48 -3.23 9.51
C LEU A 120 13.20 -4.69 9.87
N GLU A 121 12.24 -4.90 10.76
CA GLU A 121 11.79 -6.24 11.11
C GLU A 121 10.85 -6.80 10.04
N PHE A 122 11.04 -8.08 9.71
CA PHE A 122 10.07 -8.90 8.97
C PHE A 122 9.44 -9.88 9.97
N PRO A 123 8.30 -9.51 10.57
CA PRO A 123 7.74 -10.28 11.67
C PRO A 123 7.23 -11.63 11.14
N ALA A 124 7.47 -12.70 11.91
CA ALA A 124 7.00 -14.05 11.56
C ALA A 124 5.48 -14.23 11.74
N ARG A 125 4.82 -13.25 12.36
CA ARG A 125 3.38 -13.16 12.57
C ARG A 125 2.89 -11.82 12.05
N ASP A 126 1.62 -11.76 11.68
CA ASP A 126 0.98 -10.52 11.25
C ASP A 126 1.09 -9.43 12.33
N VAL A 127 1.46 -8.22 11.90
CA VAL A 127 1.56 -7.06 12.79
C VAL A 127 0.38 -6.13 12.55
N TYR A 128 -0.50 -6.07 13.54
CA TYR A 128 -1.74 -5.29 13.50
C TYR A 128 -1.51 -3.87 14.00
N VAL A 129 -0.71 -3.09 13.24
CA VAL A 129 -0.47 -1.67 13.51
C VAL A 129 -0.82 -0.83 12.27
N PRO A 130 -1.64 0.23 12.41
CA PRO A 130 -1.94 1.15 11.32
C PRO A 130 -0.70 1.90 10.81
N ASN A 131 -0.70 2.23 9.52
CA ASN A 131 0.30 3.12 8.94
C ASN A 131 0.06 4.55 9.45
N THR A 132 0.99 5.06 10.26
CA THR A 132 0.99 6.44 10.80
C THR A 132 2.06 7.33 10.19
N THR A 133 3.00 6.73 9.44
CA THR A 133 4.10 7.42 8.78
C THR A 133 4.18 7.03 7.32
N TYR A 134 4.65 7.95 6.48
CA TYR A 134 4.89 7.67 5.06
C TYR A 134 6.01 6.66 4.91
N ARG A 135 5.74 5.55 4.24
CA ARG A 135 6.74 4.54 3.87
C ARG A 135 6.42 4.02 2.49
N ASN A 136 7.38 4.08 1.57
CA ASN A 136 7.22 3.52 0.23
C ASN A 136 8.53 2.82 -0.19
N LEU A 137 8.64 1.56 0.15
CA LEU A 137 9.85 0.75 -0.05
C LEU A 137 9.56 -0.44 -0.94
N LEU A 138 10.54 -0.78 -1.78
CA LEU A 138 10.55 -1.98 -2.59
C LEU A 138 11.79 -2.80 -2.25
N TYR A 139 11.62 -4.10 -2.08
CA TYR A 139 12.69 -5.06 -1.87
C TYR A 139 12.75 -5.98 -3.07
N ILE A 140 13.94 -6.16 -3.63
CA ILE A 140 14.17 -6.99 -4.81
C ILE A 140 15.16 -8.08 -4.39
N TYR A 141 14.76 -9.32 -4.60
CA TYR A 141 15.53 -10.51 -4.30
C TYR A 141 15.75 -11.27 -5.61
N PRO A 142 16.82 -11.00 -6.35
CA PRO A 142 17.27 -11.93 -7.38
C PRO A 142 17.49 -13.30 -6.71
N GLN A 143 16.88 -14.36 -7.25
CA GLN A 143 16.94 -15.69 -6.64
C GLN A 143 17.85 -16.63 -7.43
N SER A 144 17.62 -16.76 -8.73
CA SER A 144 18.44 -17.65 -9.56
C SER A 144 18.38 -17.30 -11.04
N LEU A 145 19.42 -17.71 -11.77
CA LEU A 145 19.51 -17.57 -13.23
C LEU A 145 19.92 -18.90 -13.84
N ASN A 146 19.42 -19.25 -15.01
CA ASN A 146 19.83 -20.46 -15.73
C ASN A 146 20.27 -20.15 -17.18
N PHE A 147 21.58 -20.04 -17.41
CA PHE A 147 22.16 -19.90 -18.74
C PHE A 147 22.80 -21.20 -19.27
N ALA A 148 22.40 -22.37 -18.77
CA ALA A 148 22.94 -23.65 -19.23
C ALA A 148 22.75 -23.86 -20.74
N ASN A 149 21.58 -23.49 -21.26
CA ASN A 149 21.21 -23.61 -22.68
C ASN A 149 21.52 -22.35 -23.51
N ARG A 150 22.13 -21.32 -22.92
CA ARG A 150 22.46 -20.09 -23.63
C ARG A 150 23.58 -20.34 -24.64
N GLN A 151 23.44 -19.82 -25.86
CA GLN A 151 24.51 -19.83 -26.85
C GLN A 151 25.68 -18.93 -26.40
N GLY A 152 26.91 -19.45 -26.47
CA GLY A 152 28.10 -18.76 -25.99
C GLY A 152 28.38 -18.98 -24.50
N SER A 153 29.64 -18.83 -24.10
CA SER A 153 30.10 -19.25 -22.78
C SER A 153 30.14 -18.11 -21.77
N ALA A 154 28.98 -17.74 -21.20
CA ALA A 154 28.92 -16.87 -20.02
C ALA A 154 28.93 -17.72 -18.74
N ARG A 155 29.99 -17.66 -17.91
CA ARG A 155 30.13 -18.49 -16.70
C ARG A 155 30.52 -17.73 -15.43
N ASN A 156 30.58 -16.41 -15.48
CA ASN A 156 30.90 -15.54 -14.36
C ASN A 156 29.88 -14.41 -14.40
N ILE A 157 28.70 -14.64 -13.86
CA ILE A 157 27.55 -13.77 -14.15
C ILE A 157 27.25 -12.89 -12.92
N THR A 158 27.07 -11.60 -13.17
CA THR A 158 26.46 -10.66 -12.21
C THR A 158 25.19 -10.06 -12.83
N VAL A 159 24.23 -9.73 -11.97
CA VAL A 159 23.02 -9.00 -12.35
C VAL A 159 23.16 -7.58 -11.86
N LYS A 160 23.16 -6.63 -12.80
CA LYS A 160 23.00 -5.22 -12.52
C LYS A 160 21.50 -4.91 -12.43
N VAL A 161 21.08 -4.39 -11.29
CA VAL A 161 19.69 -3.98 -11.01
C VAL A 161 19.62 -2.47 -10.97
N GLN A 162 18.69 -1.89 -11.72
CA GLN A 162 18.45 -0.45 -11.76
C GLN A 162 16.96 -0.17 -11.65
N PHE A 163 16.62 0.92 -10.96
CA PHE A 163 15.27 1.49 -10.96
C PHE A 163 15.27 2.70 -11.90
N MET A 164 14.48 2.62 -12.97
CA MET A 164 14.53 3.54 -14.10
C MET A 164 13.28 4.42 -14.14
N TYR A 165 13.42 5.66 -14.60
CA TYR A 165 12.31 6.57 -14.94
C TYR A 165 12.41 7.00 -16.41
N GLY A 166 12.17 6.04 -17.31
CA GLY A 166 12.46 6.18 -18.74
C GLY A 166 13.56 5.23 -19.21
N GLU A 167 13.77 5.18 -20.52
CA GLU A 167 14.55 4.12 -21.18
C GLU A 167 16.00 4.51 -21.45
N ASP A 168 16.35 5.80 -21.31
CA ASP A 168 17.72 6.26 -21.47
C ASP A 168 18.56 5.86 -20.24
N PRO A 169 19.84 5.46 -20.41
CA PRO A 169 20.70 5.12 -19.28
C PRO A 169 20.84 6.23 -18.21
N SER A 170 20.68 7.51 -18.59
CA SER A 170 20.70 8.64 -17.66
C SER A 170 19.47 8.68 -16.72
N ASN A 171 18.38 8.00 -17.09
CA ASN A 171 17.14 7.92 -16.31
C ASN A 171 17.22 6.94 -15.12
N ALA A 172 18.38 6.31 -14.88
CA ALA A 172 18.59 5.51 -13.67
C ALA A 172 18.51 6.40 -12.42
N MET A 173 17.55 6.09 -11.55
CA MET A 173 17.23 6.88 -10.37
C MET A 173 18.15 6.52 -9.19
N PRO A 174 18.69 7.50 -8.44
CA PRO A 174 19.49 7.25 -7.24
C PRO A 174 18.58 6.94 -6.05
N VAL A 175 17.91 5.79 -6.08
CA VAL A 175 16.90 5.37 -5.09
C VAL A 175 17.21 4.04 -4.42
N ILE A 176 18.26 3.34 -4.86
CA ILE A 176 18.69 2.08 -4.27
C ILE A 176 19.53 2.40 -3.03
N PHE A 177 19.21 1.84 -1.88
CA PHE A 177 19.99 2.06 -0.67
C PHE A 177 21.41 1.51 -0.82
N GLY A 178 22.41 2.32 -0.51
CA GLY A 178 23.81 1.92 -0.60
C GLY A 178 24.23 0.94 0.51
N LYS A 179 25.34 0.24 0.25
CA LYS A 179 26.03 -0.60 1.26
C LYS A 179 26.71 0.29 2.32
N SER A 180 27.09 -0.28 3.45
CA SER A 180 27.59 0.46 4.64
C SER A 180 28.75 1.43 4.41
N SER A 181 29.53 1.26 3.34
CA SER A 181 30.66 2.12 2.96
C SER A 181 30.43 2.91 1.67
N CYS A 182 29.20 2.94 1.17
CA CYS A 182 28.81 3.63 -0.06
C CYS A 182 27.96 4.88 0.26
N SER A 183 27.65 5.66 -0.77
CA SER A 183 26.67 6.74 -0.66
C SER A 183 25.33 6.20 -0.16
N GLU A 184 24.54 7.07 0.49
CA GLU A 184 23.20 6.73 1.01
C GLU A 184 22.32 6.07 -0.07
N PHE A 185 22.36 6.64 -1.28
CA PHE A 185 21.69 6.09 -2.45
C PHE A 185 22.66 5.82 -3.60
N SER A 186 22.34 4.81 -4.39
CA SER A 186 22.99 4.41 -5.63
C SER A 186 21.96 4.33 -6.76
N LYS A 187 22.44 4.46 -8.00
CA LYS A 187 21.64 4.26 -9.22
C LYS A 187 21.56 2.79 -9.65
N GLU A 188 22.44 1.97 -9.09
CA GLU A 188 22.62 0.58 -9.49
C GLU A 188 23.07 -0.27 -8.30
N ALA A 189 22.68 -1.55 -8.33
CA ALA A 189 23.19 -2.59 -7.46
C ALA A 189 23.62 -3.80 -8.28
N TYR A 190 24.59 -4.55 -7.75
CA TYR A 190 25.16 -5.73 -8.41
C TYR A 190 25.08 -6.93 -7.48
N THR A 191 24.71 -8.09 -8.03
CA THR A 191 24.80 -9.38 -7.34
C THR A 191 26.23 -9.92 -7.34
N ALA A 192 26.54 -10.80 -6.38
CA ALA A 192 27.81 -11.49 -6.32
C ALA A 192 28.04 -12.40 -7.54
N VAL A 193 29.32 -12.59 -7.89
CA VAL A 193 29.74 -13.45 -8.99
C VAL A 193 30.27 -14.77 -8.45
N VAL A 194 29.63 -15.87 -8.80
CA VAL A 194 30.16 -17.21 -8.53
C VAL A 194 31.04 -17.63 -9.71
N TYR A 195 32.32 -17.91 -9.44
CA TYR A 195 33.30 -18.25 -10.46
C TYR A 195 32.92 -19.55 -11.21
N HIS A 196 32.93 -19.47 -12.54
CA HIS A 196 32.70 -20.57 -13.45
C HIS A 196 31.32 -21.27 -13.25
N ASN A 197 30.31 -20.49 -12.90
CA ASN A 197 28.92 -20.91 -12.80
C ASN A 197 28.04 -20.30 -13.91
N ARG A 198 27.30 -21.16 -14.64
CA ARG A 198 26.33 -20.77 -15.68
C ARG A 198 24.91 -20.63 -15.15
N SER A 199 24.65 -21.13 -13.96
CA SER A 199 23.37 -21.10 -13.29
C SER A 199 23.54 -20.68 -11.83
N PRO A 200 23.88 -19.40 -11.59
CA PRO A 200 24.08 -18.90 -10.23
C PRO A 200 22.75 -18.74 -9.48
N ASP A 201 22.80 -19.07 -8.19
CA ASP A 201 21.83 -18.64 -7.19
C ASP A 201 22.34 -17.35 -6.53
N PHE A 202 21.42 -16.45 -6.22
CA PHE A 202 21.69 -15.12 -5.65
C PHE A 202 21.01 -15.00 -4.29
N HIS A 203 21.61 -14.18 -3.43
CA HIS A 203 21.19 -14.04 -2.01
C HIS A 203 21.11 -12.58 -1.58
N GLU A 204 21.16 -11.66 -2.56
CA GLU A 204 21.14 -10.24 -2.32
C GLU A 204 19.72 -9.73 -2.06
N GLU A 205 19.57 -8.96 -0.98
CA GLU A 205 18.42 -8.08 -0.75
C GLU A 205 18.76 -6.68 -1.25
N ILE A 206 18.04 -6.20 -2.26
CA ILE A 206 18.20 -4.85 -2.80
C ILE A 206 17.00 -4.02 -2.37
N LYS A 207 17.24 -3.07 -1.45
CA LYS A 207 16.25 -2.13 -0.96
C LYS A 207 16.19 -0.88 -1.84
N VAL A 208 14.99 -0.45 -2.22
CA VAL A 208 14.72 0.72 -3.05
C VAL A 208 13.71 1.64 -2.38
N LYS A 209 13.96 2.95 -2.39
CA LYS A 209 13.03 3.99 -1.96
C LYS A 209 12.16 4.40 -3.15
N LEU A 210 10.91 3.96 -3.17
CA LEU A 210 10.00 4.30 -4.26
C LEU A 210 9.65 5.80 -4.26
N PRO A 211 9.49 6.42 -5.44
CA PRO A 211 8.98 7.78 -5.55
C PRO A 211 7.55 7.89 -4.99
N ALA A 212 7.14 9.10 -4.61
CA ALA A 212 5.79 9.34 -4.12
C ALA A 212 4.71 9.10 -5.18
N THR A 213 5.04 9.39 -6.45
CA THR A 213 4.16 9.17 -7.59
C THR A 213 4.88 8.28 -8.59
N LEU A 214 4.33 7.08 -8.79
CA LEU A 214 4.76 6.19 -9.86
C LEU A 214 4.05 6.56 -11.17
N THR A 215 4.68 6.18 -12.28
CA THR A 215 4.18 6.37 -13.63
C THR A 215 4.47 5.10 -14.43
N ASP A 216 3.81 4.95 -15.57
CA ASP A 216 4.00 3.78 -16.45
C ASP A 216 5.43 3.66 -17.01
N HIS A 217 6.25 4.72 -16.93
CA HIS A 217 7.65 4.69 -17.35
C HIS A 217 8.60 4.13 -16.28
N HIS A 218 8.12 4.00 -15.03
CA HIS A 218 8.93 3.43 -13.96
C HIS A 218 9.03 1.92 -14.11
N HIS A 219 10.25 1.41 -14.15
CA HIS A 219 10.50 -0.03 -14.30
C HIS A 219 11.80 -0.45 -13.60
N LEU A 220 11.88 -1.71 -13.22
CA LEU A 220 13.16 -2.35 -12.89
C LEU A 220 13.82 -2.84 -14.16
N LEU A 221 15.09 -2.52 -14.34
CA LEU A 221 15.92 -3.05 -15.40
C LEU A 221 16.98 -3.98 -14.81
N PHE A 222 17.04 -5.20 -15.34
CA PHE A 222 18.04 -6.21 -15.01
C PHE A 222 18.94 -6.40 -16.23
N THR A 223 20.22 -6.08 -16.07
CA THR A 223 21.24 -6.36 -17.08
C THR A 223 22.18 -7.43 -16.58
N PHE A 224 22.30 -8.52 -17.33
CA PHE A 224 23.19 -9.63 -17.00
C PHE A 224 24.54 -9.38 -17.64
N TYR A 225 25.60 -9.38 -16.85
CA TYR A 225 26.97 -9.22 -17.34
C TYR A 225 27.78 -10.49 -17.13
N HIS A 226 28.60 -10.82 -18.13
CA HIS A 226 29.71 -11.75 -17.96
C HIS A 226 30.96 -10.99 -17.53
N VAL A 227 31.55 -11.38 -16.40
CA VAL A 227 32.77 -10.80 -15.84
C VAL A 227 33.99 -11.62 -16.26
N SER A 228 34.88 -11.01 -17.05
CA SER A 228 36.14 -11.65 -17.43
C SER A 228 37.12 -11.67 -16.25
N CYS A 229 37.58 -12.86 -15.85
CA CYS A 229 38.66 -12.99 -14.87
C CYS A 229 40.06 -12.87 -15.50
N GLN A 230 40.16 -12.86 -16.83
CA GLN A 230 41.43 -12.74 -17.55
C GLN A 230 41.52 -11.35 -18.18
N GLN A 231 42.62 -10.63 -17.88
CA GLN A 231 42.96 -9.39 -18.57
C GLN A 231 43.57 -9.73 -19.93
N LYS A 232 42.72 -9.96 -20.93
CA LYS A 232 43.14 -10.01 -22.33
C LYS A 232 43.07 -8.59 -22.91
N GLN A 233 44.08 -8.19 -23.68
CA GLN A 233 44.06 -6.92 -24.41
C GLN A 233 42.77 -6.80 -25.23
N ASN A 234 42.12 -5.63 -25.20
CA ASN A 234 40.90 -5.28 -25.93
C ASN A 234 39.60 -6.02 -25.55
N THR A 235 39.55 -6.73 -24.42
CA THR A 235 38.28 -7.32 -23.94
C THR A 235 37.74 -6.50 -22.77
N PRO A 236 36.48 -6.01 -22.81
CA PRO A 236 35.91 -5.31 -21.66
C PRO A 236 35.82 -6.26 -20.45
N LEU A 237 35.99 -5.70 -19.25
CA LEU A 237 35.87 -6.46 -18.00
C LEU A 237 34.47 -7.07 -17.87
N GLU A 238 33.45 -6.29 -18.23
CA GLU A 238 32.04 -6.65 -18.18
C GLU A 238 31.45 -6.62 -19.59
N THR A 239 30.93 -7.76 -20.04
CA THR A 239 30.22 -7.85 -21.32
C THR A 239 28.75 -8.14 -21.04
N PRO A 240 27.80 -7.31 -21.51
CA PRO A 240 26.38 -7.61 -21.34
C PRO A 240 26.02 -8.87 -22.13
N VAL A 241 25.34 -9.80 -21.48
CA VAL A 241 24.97 -11.12 -22.00
C VAL A 241 23.46 -11.38 -22.02
N GLY A 242 22.68 -10.50 -21.40
CA GLY A 242 21.24 -10.44 -21.58
C GLY A 242 20.57 -9.32 -20.80
N TYR A 243 19.27 -9.16 -21.02
CA TYR A 243 18.43 -8.12 -20.42
C TYR A 243 17.04 -8.68 -20.07
N THR A 244 16.46 -8.21 -18.97
CA THR A 244 15.03 -8.37 -18.66
C THR A 244 14.56 -7.19 -17.80
N TRP A 245 13.26 -7.00 -17.65
CA TRP A 245 12.72 -5.84 -16.94
C TRP A 245 11.36 -6.14 -16.31
N ILE A 246 10.93 -5.26 -15.41
CA ILE A 246 9.62 -5.33 -14.77
C ILE A 246 9.01 -3.93 -14.79
N PRO A 247 7.94 -3.67 -15.56
CA PRO A 247 7.13 -2.46 -15.40
C PRO A 247 6.62 -2.38 -13.97
N MET A 248 6.92 -1.29 -13.27
CA MET A 248 6.59 -1.18 -11.85
C MET A 248 5.14 -0.75 -11.61
N LEU A 249 4.55 -0.03 -12.55
CA LEU A 249 3.15 0.35 -12.53
C LEU A 249 2.45 -0.31 -13.71
N GLN A 250 1.44 -1.13 -13.42
CA GLN A 250 0.61 -1.74 -14.44
C GLN A 250 -0.86 -1.55 -14.06
N ASN A 251 -1.61 -0.83 -14.89
CA ASN A 251 -3.02 -0.51 -14.64
C ASN A 251 -3.24 0.11 -13.24
N GLY A 252 -2.40 1.08 -12.87
CA GLY A 252 -2.46 1.78 -11.58
C GLY A 252 -1.95 0.99 -10.37
N ARG A 253 -1.61 -0.30 -10.53
CA ARG A 253 -1.15 -1.15 -9.45
C ARG A 253 0.36 -1.35 -9.47
N LEU A 254 0.97 -1.28 -8.29
CA LEU A 254 2.38 -1.61 -8.10
C LEU A 254 2.59 -3.10 -8.36
N LYS A 255 3.52 -3.45 -9.26
CA LYS A 255 3.81 -4.84 -9.59
C LYS A 255 4.79 -5.45 -8.57
N THR A 256 4.35 -6.49 -7.88
CA THR A 256 5.13 -7.26 -6.89
C THR A 256 4.82 -8.75 -7.02
N GLY A 257 5.61 -9.59 -6.36
CA GLY A 257 5.47 -11.04 -6.34
C GLY A 257 6.71 -11.75 -6.85
N GLN A 258 6.56 -13.05 -7.10
CA GLN A 258 7.59 -13.89 -7.68
C GLN A 258 7.47 -13.89 -9.20
N PHE A 259 8.59 -13.71 -9.89
CA PHE A 259 8.65 -13.67 -11.34
C PHE A 259 9.66 -14.68 -11.86
N CYS A 260 9.23 -15.43 -12.87
CA CYS A 260 10.09 -16.30 -13.68
C CYS A 260 10.21 -15.67 -15.07
N LEU A 261 11.18 -14.77 -15.22
CA LEU A 261 11.29 -13.88 -16.38
C LEU A 261 12.15 -14.50 -17.49
N PRO A 262 11.75 -14.34 -18.76
CA PRO A 262 12.62 -14.63 -19.88
C PRO A 262 13.70 -13.55 -20.00
N VAL A 263 14.84 -13.93 -20.57
CA VAL A 263 15.98 -13.04 -20.75
C VAL A 263 16.25 -12.84 -22.23
N SER A 264 16.28 -11.59 -22.68
CA SER A 264 16.65 -11.25 -24.05
C SER A 264 18.17 -11.27 -24.22
N LEU A 265 18.64 -11.68 -25.40
CA LEU A 265 20.04 -11.61 -25.81
C LEU A 265 20.43 -10.21 -26.32
N GLU A 266 19.44 -9.39 -26.67
CA GLU A 266 19.61 -8.08 -27.29
C GLU A 266 19.04 -7.01 -26.36
N LYS A 267 19.43 -5.75 -26.59
CA LYS A 267 18.88 -4.64 -25.79
C LYS A 267 17.36 -4.57 -25.98
N PRO A 268 16.60 -4.22 -24.94
CA PRO A 268 15.16 -4.02 -25.08
C PRO A 268 14.84 -2.99 -26.18
N PRO A 269 13.76 -3.19 -26.95
CA PRO A 269 13.32 -2.26 -28.00
C PRO A 269 12.79 -0.96 -27.39
N GLN A 270 12.54 0.05 -28.22
CA GLN A 270 11.89 1.28 -27.76
C GLN A 270 10.49 0.98 -27.19
N ALA A 271 10.07 1.74 -26.16
CA ALA A 271 8.81 1.58 -25.45
C ALA A 271 8.67 0.26 -24.67
N TYR A 272 9.78 -0.45 -24.40
CA TYR A 272 9.75 -1.68 -23.59
C TYR A 272 9.28 -1.42 -22.15
N SER A 273 9.48 -0.22 -21.61
CA SER A 273 9.20 0.13 -20.21
C SER A 273 7.74 -0.10 -19.81
N VAL A 274 6.81 -0.03 -20.77
CA VAL A 274 5.37 -0.27 -20.58
C VAL A 274 4.91 -1.66 -21.02
N LEU A 275 5.82 -2.49 -21.53
CA LEU A 275 5.54 -3.85 -22.02
C LEU A 275 6.06 -4.89 -21.03
N SER A 276 5.38 -6.04 -20.93
CA SER A 276 5.90 -7.17 -20.14
C SER A 276 6.84 -8.02 -21.00
N PRO A 277 8.03 -8.40 -20.50
CA PRO A 277 8.89 -9.35 -21.21
C PRO A 277 8.31 -10.77 -21.23
N GLU A 278 7.28 -11.07 -20.42
CA GLU A 278 6.57 -12.35 -20.41
C GLU A 278 5.79 -12.60 -21.71
N VAL A 279 5.58 -11.57 -22.53
CA VAL A 279 5.05 -11.71 -23.89
C VAL A 279 6.22 -11.57 -24.87
N PRO A 280 6.42 -12.53 -25.79
CA PRO A 280 7.52 -12.46 -26.75
C PRO A 280 7.33 -11.27 -27.69
N LEU A 281 8.22 -10.28 -27.59
CA LEU A 281 8.19 -9.11 -28.46
C LEU A 281 8.71 -9.46 -29.87
N PRO A 282 8.08 -8.97 -30.95
CA PRO A 282 8.50 -9.24 -32.32
C PRO A 282 9.95 -8.81 -32.59
N GLY A 283 10.71 -9.66 -33.27
CA GLY A 283 12.09 -9.36 -33.69
C GLY A 283 13.15 -9.48 -32.59
N MET A 284 12.78 -9.75 -31.34
CA MET A 284 13.74 -9.97 -30.25
C MET A 284 14.25 -11.42 -30.24
N LYS A 285 15.54 -11.57 -29.92
CA LYS A 285 16.14 -12.86 -29.59
C LYS A 285 16.11 -13.11 -28.09
N TRP A 286 15.73 -14.33 -27.72
CA TRP A 286 15.56 -14.75 -26.33
C TRP A 286 16.47 -15.93 -26.00
N VAL A 287 16.91 -15.99 -24.76
CA VAL A 287 17.57 -17.17 -24.20
C VAL A 287 16.55 -18.30 -24.12
N ASP A 288 17.00 -19.53 -24.41
CA ASP A 288 16.22 -20.77 -24.27
C ASP A 288 14.79 -20.66 -24.84
N ASN A 289 14.67 -20.04 -26.02
CA ASN A 289 13.41 -19.85 -26.74
C ASN A 289 12.30 -19.16 -25.93
N HIS A 290 12.64 -18.06 -25.23
CA HIS A 290 11.72 -17.24 -24.40
C HIS A 290 11.20 -17.96 -23.15
N LYS A 291 11.85 -19.05 -22.73
CA LYS A 291 11.59 -19.65 -21.43
C LYS A 291 11.98 -18.69 -20.29
N GLY A 292 11.20 -18.71 -19.21
CA GLY A 292 11.59 -18.08 -17.95
C GLY A 292 12.84 -18.73 -17.38
N VAL A 293 13.95 -17.98 -17.33
CA VAL A 293 15.27 -18.46 -16.88
C VAL A 293 15.84 -17.63 -15.74
N PHE A 294 15.19 -16.52 -15.38
CA PHE A 294 15.58 -15.67 -14.25
C PHE A 294 14.45 -15.61 -13.24
N ASN A 295 14.71 -16.09 -12.03
CA ASN A 295 13.79 -16.01 -10.91
C ASN A 295 14.15 -14.80 -10.05
N VAL A 296 13.16 -13.95 -9.79
CA VAL A 296 13.30 -12.77 -8.93
C VAL A 296 12.01 -12.57 -8.16
N GLU A 297 12.15 -12.25 -6.88
CA GLU A 297 11.02 -11.86 -6.03
C GLU A 297 11.09 -10.36 -5.74
N VAL A 298 9.94 -9.71 -5.82
CA VAL A 298 9.79 -8.28 -5.55
C VAL A 298 8.72 -8.11 -4.49
N VAL A 299 9.07 -7.50 -3.36
CA VAL A 299 8.16 -7.29 -2.22
C VAL A 299 8.06 -5.80 -1.93
N ALA A 300 6.85 -5.30 -1.71
CA ALA A 300 6.63 -3.90 -1.33
C ALA A 300 6.27 -3.78 0.16
N VAL A 301 6.87 -2.78 0.82
CA VAL A 301 6.44 -2.29 2.13
C VAL A 301 6.01 -0.84 1.92
N SER A 302 4.71 -0.66 1.66
CA SER A 302 4.14 0.63 1.25
C SER A 302 2.94 1.01 2.09
N SER A 303 2.89 2.27 2.53
CA SER A 303 1.73 2.94 3.11
C SER A 303 0.81 3.55 2.03
N ILE A 304 1.15 3.36 0.75
CA ILE A 304 0.41 3.91 -0.41
C ILE A 304 -0.18 2.77 -1.23
N HIS A 305 0.65 1.81 -1.63
CA HIS A 305 0.28 0.72 -2.53
C HIS A 305 -0.03 -0.53 -1.72
N THR A 306 -1.31 -0.71 -1.38
CA THR A 306 -1.77 -1.96 -0.76
C THR A 306 -1.61 -3.14 -1.72
N GLN A 307 -1.25 -4.30 -1.17
CA GLN A 307 -1.15 -5.54 -1.94
C GLN A 307 -2.44 -6.38 -1.86
N ASP A 308 -3.37 -6.00 -0.99
CA ASP A 308 -4.69 -6.61 -0.89
C ASP A 308 -5.58 -6.15 -2.07
N PRO A 309 -6.11 -7.08 -2.89
CA PRO A 309 -6.83 -6.73 -4.10
C PRO A 309 -8.17 -6.02 -3.85
N TYR A 310 -8.81 -6.26 -2.70
CA TYR A 310 -10.10 -5.64 -2.38
C TYR A 310 -9.90 -4.20 -1.92
N LEU A 311 -8.89 -3.95 -1.09
CA LEU A 311 -8.49 -2.60 -0.70
C LEU A 311 -7.96 -1.80 -1.89
N ASP A 312 -7.13 -2.42 -2.74
CA ASP A 312 -6.57 -1.77 -3.93
C ASP A 312 -7.68 -1.29 -4.87
N LYS A 313 -8.64 -2.18 -5.20
CA LYS A 313 -9.80 -1.84 -6.02
C LYS A 313 -10.62 -0.72 -5.39
N PHE A 314 -10.91 -0.77 -4.09
CA PHE A 314 -11.69 0.25 -3.41
C PHE A 314 -10.99 1.62 -3.46
N PHE A 315 -9.71 1.68 -3.10
CA PHE A 315 -8.96 2.94 -3.12
C PHE A 315 -8.81 3.50 -4.53
N ALA A 316 -8.58 2.66 -5.54
CA ALA A 316 -8.51 3.08 -6.93
C ALA A 316 -9.83 3.68 -7.43
N LEU A 317 -10.97 3.08 -7.09
CA LEU A 317 -12.30 3.60 -7.47
C LEU A 317 -12.63 4.91 -6.75
N VAL A 318 -12.32 5.01 -5.46
CA VAL A 318 -12.52 6.24 -4.69
C VAL A 318 -11.61 7.36 -5.20
N ASN A 319 -10.35 7.06 -5.55
CA ASN A 319 -9.45 8.05 -6.14
C ASN A 319 -9.94 8.53 -7.51
N ALA A 320 -10.40 7.61 -8.37
CA ALA A 320 -10.97 7.96 -9.66
C ALA A 320 -12.21 8.85 -9.55
N LEU A 321 -13.02 8.60 -8.52
CA LEU A 321 -14.16 9.43 -8.18
C LEU A 321 -13.74 10.84 -7.70
N ASP A 322 -12.68 10.93 -6.90
CA ASP A 322 -12.13 12.21 -6.40
C ASP A 322 -11.46 13.04 -7.53
N GLU A 323 -10.72 12.40 -8.43
CA GLU A 323 -9.95 13.06 -9.49
C GLU A 323 -10.70 13.20 -10.83
N HIS A 324 -11.88 12.60 -10.95
CA HIS A 324 -12.66 12.52 -12.20
C HIS A 324 -11.87 11.91 -13.38
N MET A 325 -11.01 10.94 -13.09
CA MET A 325 -10.14 10.29 -14.07
C MET A 325 -10.83 9.08 -14.70
N PHE A 326 -11.47 9.27 -15.86
CA PHE A 326 -12.14 8.19 -16.61
C PHE A 326 -11.62 8.06 -18.05
N PRO A 327 -11.51 6.83 -18.59
CA PRO A 327 -11.78 5.54 -17.95
C PRO A 327 -10.67 5.12 -16.97
N VAL A 328 -11.06 4.45 -15.89
CA VAL A 328 -10.12 3.86 -14.94
C VAL A 328 -9.72 2.46 -15.42
N ARG A 329 -8.45 2.11 -15.30
CA ARG A 329 -8.01 0.73 -15.44
C ARG A 329 -7.62 0.19 -14.07
N ILE A 330 -8.25 -0.90 -13.65
CA ILE A 330 -7.93 -1.61 -12.41
C ILE A 330 -7.69 -3.07 -12.81
N GLY A 331 -6.44 -3.50 -12.76
CA GLY A 331 -6.05 -4.76 -13.40
C GLY A 331 -6.47 -4.76 -14.87
N ASP A 332 -7.07 -5.84 -15.36
CA ASP A 332 -7.53 -5.94 -16.75
C ASP A 332 -8.90 -5.27 -17.01
N MET A 333 -9.56 -4.77 -15.97
CA MET A 333 -10.87 -4.15 -16.09
C MET A 333 -10.75 -2.68 -16.52
N ARG A 334 -11.48 -2.31 -17.57
CA ARG A 334 -11.68 -0.90 -17.97
C ARG A 334 -13.04 -0.43 -17.46
N ILE A 335 -13.02 0.49 -16.52
CA ILE A 335 -14.23 1.01 -15.86
C ILE A 335 -14.53 2.40 -16.41
N MET A 336 -15.71 2.51 -17.01
CA MET A 336 -16.27 3.76 -17.51
C MET A 336 -17.12 4.41 -16.40
N GLU A 337 -17.33 5.73 -16.49
CA GLU A 337 -18.08 6.48 -15.47
C GLU A 337 -19.49 5.93 -15.23
N ASN A 338 -20.18 5.47 -16.28
CA ASN A 338 -21.52 4.88 -16.19
C ASN A 338 -21.58 3.55 -15.40
N ASN A 339 -20.46 2.83 -15.29
CA ASN A 339 -20.37 1.58 -14.54
C ASN A 339 -19.79 1.79 -13.14
N LEU A 340 -19.28 2.99 -12.82
CA LEU A 340 -18.58 3.29 -11.58
C LEU A 340 -19.46 3.02 -10.35
N GLU A 341 -20.73 3.39 -10.40
CA GLU A 341 -21.65 3.16 -9.27
C GLU A 341 -21.73 1.68 -8.89
N ASN A 342 -21.94 0.80 -9.88
CA ASN A 342 -22.08 -0.63 -9.65
C ASN A 342 -20.76 -1.23 -9.15
N GLU A 343 -19.64 -0.84 -9.76
CA GLU A 343 -18.31 -1.30 -9.35
C GLU A 343 -17.93 -0.81 -7.95
N LEU A 344 -18.27 0.43 -7.59
CA LEU A 344 -17.99 0.99 -6.27
C LEU A 344 -18.85 0.33 -5.20
N LYS A 345 -20.16 0.13 -5.44
CA LYS A 345 -21.03 -0.64 -4.54
C LYS A 345 -20.51 -2.06 -4.31
N SER A 346 -20.14 -2.75 -5.40
CA SER A 346 -19.53 -4.08 -5.33
C SER A 346 -18.23 -4.08 -4.54
N SER A 347 -17.35 -3.11 -4.81
CA SER A 347 -16.06 -2.98 -4.11
C SER A 347 -16.23 -2.73 -2.61
N ILE A 348 -17.18 -1.89 -2.21
CA ILE A 348 -17.48 -1.63 -0.79
C ILE A 348 -17.94 -2.92 -0.10
N SER A 349 -18.84 -3.68 -0.72
CA SER A 349 -19.30 -4.96 -0.16
C SER A 349 -18.19 -6.01 -0.05
N ALA A 350 -17.24 -5.99 -0.99
CA ALA A 350 -16.13 -6.93 -1.06
C ALA A 350 -15.01 -6.63 -0.04
N LEU A 351 -15.02 -5.47 0.63
CA LEU A 351 -14.04 -5.11 1.66
C LEU A 351 -14.00 -6.13 2.81
N ASN A 352 -15.12 -6.81 3.08
CA ASN A 352 -15.21 -7.86 4.10
C ASN A 352 -14.31 -9.07 3.80
N SER A 353 -13.95 -9.29 2.54
CA SER A 353 -13.09 -10.39 2.08
C SER A 353 -11.60 -10.05 2.15
N SER A 354 -11.23 -8.80 2.48
CA SER A 354 -9.83 -8.37 2.60
C SER A 354 -9.11 -9.10 3.73
N GLN A 355 -7.79 -9.24 3.65
CA GLN A 355 -7.01 -9.78 4.77
C GLN A 355 -7.00 -8.81 5.97
N LEU A 356 -6.95 -9.35 7.19
CA LEU A 356 -7.06 -8.53 8.41
C LEU A 356 -5.88 -7.58 8.56
N GLU A 357 -4.67 -8.05 8.30
CA GLU A 357 -3.45 -7.25 8.44
C GLU A 357 -3.46 -6.00 7.52
N PRO A 358 -3.71 -6.11 6.20
CA PRO A 358 -3.89 -4.94 5.33
C PRO A 358 -5.00 -3.99 5.80
N VAL A 359 -6.14 -4.52 6.27
CA VAL A 359 -7.23 -3.69 6.81
C VAL A 359 -6.75 -2.87 7.99
N VAL A 360 -5.97 -3.45 8.91
CA VAL A 360 -5.39 -2.71 10.04
C VAL A 360 -4.37 -1.69 9.56
N ARG A 361 -3.45 -2.06 8.66
CA ARG A 361 -2.42 -1.16 8.12
C ARG A 361 -3.03 0.07 7.44
N PHE A 362 -4.13 -0.09 6.71
CA PHE A 362 -4.84 1.00 6.02
C PHE A 362 -6.08 1.51 6.77
N LEU A 363 -6.25 1.15 8.05
CA LEU A 363 -7.47 1.40 8.83
C LEU A 363 -7.93 2.85 8.79
N HIS A 364 -7.01 3.78 9.02
CA HIS A 364 -7.29 5.20 9.07
C HIS A 364 -7.85 5.70 7.74
N LEU A 365 -7.18 5.39 6.63
CA LEU A 365 -7.60 5.78 5.29
C LEU A 365 -8.92 5.11 4.88
N LEU A 366 -9.08 3.83 5.23
CA LEU A 366 -10.28 3.05 4.93
C LEU A 366 -11.51 3.64 5.62
N LEU A 367 -11.43 3.92 6.92
CA LEU A 367 -12.52 4.51 7.69
C LEU A 367 -12.83 5.93 7.21
N ASP A 368 -11.82 6.76 6.96
CA ASP A 368 -12.02 8.13 6.46
C ASP A 368 -12.77 8.13 5.12
N LYS A 369 -12.40 7.25 4.19
CA LYS A 369 -13.08 7.15 2.88
C LYS A 369 -14.49 6.58 3.02
N LEU A 370 -14.72 5.56 3.85
CA LEU A 370 -16.07 5.02 4.08
C LEU A 370 -16.99 6.07 4.74
N ILE A 371 -16.48 6.79 5.75
CA ILE A 371 -17.20 7.88 6.40
C ILE A 371 -17.53 9.00 5.40
N LEU A 372 -16.57 9.36 4.54
CA LEU A 372 -16.82 10.36 3.50
C LEU A 372 -17.97 9.93 2.57
N LEU A 373 -18.02 8.67 2.16
CA LEU A 373 -19.10 8.13 1.32
C LEU A 373 -20.46 8.06 2.04
N VAL A 374 -20.48 7.91 3.37
CA VAL A 374 -21.71 8.00 4.18
C VAL A 374 -22.26 9.43 4.16
N VAL A 375 -21.40 10.40 4.44
CA VAL A 375 -21.82 11.78 4.71
C VAL A 375 -22.04 12.57 3.44
N ARG A 376 -21.27 12.25 2.40
CA ARG A 376 -21.15 13.03 1.20
C ARG A 376 -21.35 12.12 -0.02
N PRO A 377 -22.62 11.86 -0.41
CA PRO A 377 -22.90 11.01 -1.54
C PRO A 377 -22.27 11.61 -2.81
N PRO A 378 -21.51 10.83 -3.58
CA PRO A 378 -20.89 11.32 -4.79
C PRO A 378 -21.90 11.62 -5.90
N VAL A 379 -21.51 12.50 -6.81
CA VAL A 379 -22.24 12.74 -8.06
C VAL A 379 -21.51 12.01 -9.18
N ILE A 380 -22.14 10.99 -9.77
CA ILE A 380 -21.60 10.20 -10.88
C ILE A 380 -22.51 10.43 -12.08
N ALA A 381 -21.96 10.84 -13.23
CA ALA A 381 -22.73 11.17 -14.43
C ALA A 381 -23.90 12.16 -14.18
N GLY A 382 -23.70 13.11 -13.26
CA GLY A 382 -24.72 14.11 -12.89
C GLY A 382 -25.82 13.62 -11.94
N GLN A 383 -25.76 12.36 -11.49
CA GLN A 383 -26.71 11.78 -10.54
C GLN A 383 -26.09 11.59 -9.16
N ILE A 384 -26.84 11.91 -8.10
CA ILE A 384 -26.42 11.65 -6.72
C ILE A 384 -26.54 10.15 -6.45
N VAL A 385 -25.42 9.49 -6.17
CA VAL A 385 -25.38 8.06 -5.90
C VAL A 385 -25.39 7.82 -4.40
N ASN A 386 -26.37 7.06 -3.93
CA ASN A 386 -26.46 6.70 -2.51
C ASN A 386 -25.57 5.49 -2.20
N LEU A 387 -24.45 5.76 -1.55
CA LEU A 387 -23.50 4.76 -1.05
C LEU A 387 -23.50 4.66 0.48
N GLY A 388 -24.38 5.42 1.16
CA GLY A 388 -24.34 5.55 2.62
C GLY A 388 -24.62 4.24 3.33
N GLN A 389 -25.63 3.50 2.88
CA GLN A 389 -25.97 2.20 3.47
C GLN A 389 -24.84 1.19 3.29
N ALA A 390 -24.37 0.99 2.06
CA ALA A 390 -23.29 0.03 1.78
C ALA A 390 -22.00 0.38 2.56
N SER A 391 -21.66 1.67 2.64
CA SER A 391 -20.47 2.14 3.36
C SER A 391 -20.59 1.95 4.87
N PHE A 392 -21.78 2.21 5.44
CA PHE A 392 -22.06 1.94 6.85
C PHE A 392 -22.00 0.45 7.16
N GLU A 393 -22.58 -0.38 6.30
CA GLU A 393 -22.56 -1.84 6.50
C GLU A 393 -21.15 -2.42 6.44
N ALA A 394 -20.33 -1.97 5.49
CA ALA A 394 -18.92 -2.32 5.41
C ALA A 394 -18.15 -1.86 6.65
N MET A 395 -18.36 -0.60 7.09
CA MET A 395 -17.73 -0.06 8.28
C MET A 395 -18.09 -0.89 9.54
N ALA A 396 -19.36 -1.20 9.77
CA ALA A 396 -19.81 -2.00 10.91
C ALA A 396 -19.22 -3.42 10.91
N SER A 397 -19.14 -4.05 9.73
CA SER A 397 -18.51 -5.35 9.59
C SER A 397 -17.00 -5.31 9.88
N ILE A 398 -16.28 -4.32 9.34
CA ILE A 398 -14.85 -4.12 9.58
C ILE A 398 -14.57 -3.89 11.08
N ILE A 399 -15.33 -3.00 11.71
CA ILE A 399 -15.19 -2.68 13.14
C ILE A 399 -15.41 -3.93 14.00
N ASN A 400 -16.48 -4.68 13.75
CA ASN A 400 -16.77 -5.90 14.50
C ASN A 400 -15.68 -6.97 14.28
N ARG A 401 -15.19 -7.09 13.05
CA ARG A 401 -14.10 -8.01 12.72
C ARG A 401 -12.80 -7.63 13.44
N LEU A 402 -12.45 -6.34 13.48
CA LEU A 402 -11.26 -5.85 14.20
C LEU A 402 -11.35 -6.13 15.70
N HIS A 403 -12.51 -5.85 16.31
CA HIS A 403 -12.73 -6.12 17.72
C HIS A 403 -12.59 -7.62 18.06
N LYS A 404 -13.25 -8.49 17.29
CA LYS A 404 -13.25 -9.95 17.51
C LYS A 404 -11.92 -10.65 17.22
N ASN A 405 -11.10 -10.14 16.30
CA ASN A 405 -9.85 -10.81 15.93
C ASN A 405 -8.64 -10.26 16.69
N LEU A 406 -8.77 -9.12 17.39
CA LEU A 406 -7.70 -8.48 18.13
C LEU A 406 -8.00 -8.47 19.64
N GLU A 407 -8.41 -9.61 20.19
CA GLU A 407 -8.98 -9.71 21.55
C GLU A 407 -8.01 -9.34 22.70
N GLY A 408 -6.71 -9.19 22.41
CA GLY A 408 -5.70 -8.70 23.36
C GLY A 408 -5.41 -7.19 23.31
N ASN A 409 -6.04 -6.45 22.40
CA ASN A 409 -5.77 -5.02 22.21
C ASN A 409 -6.89 -4.13 22.76
N HIS A 410 -7.54 -4.57 23.84
CA HIS A 410 -8.64 -3.85 24.48
C HIS A 410 -8.13 -2.90 25.57
N ASP A 411 -8.74 -1.72 25.65
CA ASP A 411 -8.51 -0.79 26.75
C ASP A 411 -9.23 -1.23 28.04
N GLN A 412 -9.11 -0.42 29.10
CA GLN A 412 -9.74 -0.71 30.40
C GLN A 412 -11.28 -0.77 30.35
N HIS A 413 -11.90 -0.26 29.29
CA HIS A 413 -13.34 -0.26 29.06
C HIS A 413 -13.79 -1.38 28.11
N GLY A 414 -12.87 -2.27 27.69
CA GLY A 414 -13.14 -3.33 26.73
C GLY A 414 -13.28 -2.82 25.29
N ARG A 415 -12.88 -1.58 24.99
CA ARG A 415 -12.91 -1.01 23.63
C ARG A 415 -11.63 -1.38 22.91
N ASN A 416 -11.70 -1.61 21.60
CA ASN A 416 -10.49 -1.89 20.83
C ASN A 416 -9.62 -0.62 20.76
N SER A 417 -8.36 -0.72 21.20
CA SER A 417 -7.46 0.43 21.36
C SER A 417 -7.14 1.12 20.03
N LEU A 418 -7.11 0.39 18.91
CA LEU A 418 -6.89 0.99 17.58
C LEU A 418 -8.09 1.83 17.15
N LEU A 419 -9.29 1.31 17.36
CA LEU A 419 -10.53 2.02 17.04
C LEU A 419 -10.72 3.25 17.93
N ALA A 420 -10.44 3.15 19.23
CA ALA A 420 -10.45 4.29 20.14
C ALA A 420 -9.39 5.34 19.75
N SER A 421 -8.19 4.90 19.37
CA SER A 421 -7.12 5.80 18.91
C SER A 421 -7.48 6.50 17.60
N TYR A 422 -8.16 5.81 16.68
CA TYR A 422 -8.67 6.42 15.45
C TYR A 422 -9.63 7.58 15.77
N ILE A 423 -10.63 7.35 16.62
CA ILE A 423 -11.60 8.40 17.01
C ILE A 423 -10.87 9.60 17.66
N TYR A 424 -9.94 9.33 18.58
CA TYR A 424 -9.33 10.39 19.38
C TYR A 424 -8.26 11.20 18.62
N TYR A 425 -7.44 10.56 17.80
CA TYR A 425 -6.27 11.20 17.17
C TYR A 425 -6.41 11.47 15.68
N VAL A 426 -7.23 10.68 14.97
CA VAL A 426 -7.25 10.65 13.50
C VAL A 426 -8.54 11.22 12.94
N PHE A 427 -9.68 10.80 13.50
CA PHE A 427 -11.00 11.17 13.01
C PHE A 427 -11.13 12.69 12.99
N ARG A 428 -11.49 13.20 11.82
CA ARG A 428 -11.86 14.59 11.61
C ARG A 428 -13.15 14.61 10.84
N LEU A 429 -14.11 15.43 11.26
CA LEU A 429 -15.30 15.67 10.47
C LEU A 429 -14.88 16.11 9.06
N PRO A 430 -15.42 15.47 8.00
CA PRO A 430 -15.16 15.88 6.62
C PRO A 430 -15.44 17.39 6.48
N ASN A 431 -14.39 18.17 6.27
CA ASN A 431 -14.42 19.63 6.43
C ASN A 431 -15.56 20.26 5.60
N THR A 432 -16.34 21.14 6.24
CA THR A 432 -17.53 21.79 5.64
C THR A 432 -17.21 23.13 4.95
N TYR A 433 -15.93 23.50 4.81
CA TYR A 433 -15.49 24.75 4.19
C TYR A 433 -14.90 24.55 2.78
N PRO A 434 -15.38 25.30 1.77
CA PRO A 434 -14.68 25.47 0.51
C PRO A 434 -13.67 26.60 0.68
N ASN A 435 -12.36 26.31 0.76
CA ASN A 435 -11.30 27.29 0.52
C ASN A 435 -9.94 26.58 0.46
N SER A 436 -9.54 26.16 -0.74
CA SER A 436 -8.16 26.36 -1.18
C SER A 436 -8.17 27.64 -2.05
N PRO A 437 -7.25 28.60 -1.84
CA PRO A 437 -7.15 29.73 -2.74
C PRO A 437 -6.67 29.20 -4.10
N SER A 438 -7.52 29.32 -5.13
CA SER A 438 -7.13 29.02 -6.51
C SER A 438 -5.94 29.90 -6.90
N PRO A 439 -4.90 29.37 -7.57
CA PRO A 439 -4.03 30.23 -8.38
C PRO A 439 -4.88 30.82 -9.52
N GLY A 440 -4.52 32.02 -9.98
CA GLY A 440 -5.25 32.78 -10.99
C GLY A 440 -5.51 32.05 -12.32
N PRO A 441 -6.25 32.68 -13.23
CA PRO A 441 -6.82 32.03 -14.42
C PRO A 441 -5.69 31.62 -15.39
N GLY A 442 -5.32 30.35 -15.31
CA GLY A 442 -4.27 29.76 -16.14
C GLY A 442 -3.76 28.44 -15.57
N GLY A 443 -4.64 27.45 -15.38
CA GLY A 443 -4.24 26.12 -14.92
C GLY A 443 -5.40 25.14 -14.91
N LEU A 444 -5.25 24.03 -15.65
CA LEU A 444 -6.13 22.87 -15.61
C LEU A 444 -6.09 22.27 -14.18
N GLY A 445 -7.15 22.46 -13.40
CA GLY A 445 -7.25 21.93 -12.03
C GLY A 445 -8.70 21.57 -11.70
N GLY A 446 -8.92 20.29 -11.37
CA GLY A 446 -10.23 19.67 -11.16
C GLY A 446 -11.03 20.28 -10.01
N SER A 447 -12.28 20.61 -10.31
CA SER A 447 -13.29 20.97 -9.31
C SER A 447 -13.85 19.69 -8.68
N VAL A 448 -13.85 19.66 -7.35
CA VAL A 448 -14.46 18.62 -6.52
C VAL A 448 -15.98 18.60 -6.74
N HIS A 449 -16.55 17.51 -7.27
CA HIS A 449 -18.01 17.36 -7.48
C HIS A 449 -18.67 16.40 -6.48
N TYR A 450 -18.46 16.66 -5.19
CA TYR A 450 -19.43 16.20 -4.21
C TYR A 450 -20.66 17.12 -4.23
N ALA A 451 -21.85 16.60 -3.91
CA ALA A 451 -23.07 17.39 -3.87
C ALA A 451 -23.03 18.45 -2.74
N THR A 452 -22.47 19.64 -3.01
CA THR A 452 -22.77 20.86 -2.23
C THR A 452 -24.03 21.50 -2.81
N MET A 453 -25.15 21.33 -2.12
CA MET A 453 -26.42 21.90 -2.57
C MET A 453 -26.48 23.41 -2.34
N ALA A 454 -26.19 24.16 -3.39
CA ALA A 454 -26.66 25.54 -3.55
C ALA A 454 -26.52 26.01 -5.01
N ARG A 455 -27.15 25.36 -6.00
CA ARG A 455 -27.53 25.99 -7.28
C ARG A 455 -28.77 25.32 -7.86
N SER A 456 -29.92 26.00 -7.79
CA SER A 456 -31.10 25.68 -8.58
C SER A 456 -30.79 25.97 -10.05
N ALA A 457 -30.80 24.94 -10.88
CA ALA A 457 -30.88 25.07 -12.33
C ALA A 457 -31.87 24.03 -12.86
N VAL A 458 -33.14 24.41 -12.95
CA VAL A 458 -34.10 23.74 -13.83
C VAL A 458 -34.77 24.84 -14.65
N ARG A 459 -34.39 24.93 -15.93
CA ARG A 459 -35.31 25.38 -16.99
C ARG A 459 -36.00 24.12 -17.51
N PRO A 460 -37.34 24.06 -17.61
CA PRO A 460 -37.99 22.92 -18.22
C PRO A 460 -37.72 22.90 -19.75
N ALA A 461 -37.31 21.74 -20.24
CA ALA A 461 -37.19 21.44 -21.66
C ALA A 461 -38.59 21.29 -22.29
N SER A 462 -38.73 21.88 -23.47
CA SER A 462 -39.92 21.93 -24.31
C SER A 462 -40.43 20.56 -24.76
N LEU A 463 -41.76 20.42 -24.78
CA LEU A 463 -42.50 19.35 -25.47
C LEU A 463 -42.30 19.47 -26.99
N ASN A 464 -41.85 18.39 -27.63
CA ASN A 464 -41.80 18.25 -29.09
C ASN A 464 -43.21 17.98 -29.63
N LEU A 465 -43.78 18.94 -30.36
CA LEU A 465 -44.96 18.75 -31.21
C LEU A 465 -44.55 18.77 -32.68
N ASN A 466 -44.91 17.70 -33.39
CA ASN A 466 -44.61 17.46 -34.79
C ASN A 466 -45.32 18.44 -35.73
N ARG A 467 -44.56 18.88 -36.75
CA ARG A 467 -44.93 19.35 -38.11
C ARG A 467 -46.35 19.89 -38.34
N SER A 468 -46.43 21.15 -38.77
CA SER A 468 -47.34 21.61 -39.83
C SER A 468 -46.81 22.88 -40.49
N ARG A 469 -46.96 22.95 -41.82
CA ARG A 469 -46.47 23.96 -42.76
C ARG A 469 -47.03 25.36 -42.50
N SER A 470 -46.26 26.40 -42.86
CA SER A 470 -46.59 27.48 -43.82
C SER A 470 -46.13 28.91 -43.42
N LEU A 471 -45.31 29.48 -44.33
CA LEU A 471 -45.28 30.86 -44.86
C LEU A 471 -45.18 32.12 -43.95
N SER A 472 -44.13 32.91 -44.25
CA SER A 472 -44.17 34.36 -44.60
C SER A 472 -43.90 35.47 -43.55
N ASN A 473 -42.81 36.20 -43.83
CA ASN A 473 -42.51 37.66 -43.81
C ASN A 473 -42.78 38.62 -42.61
N SER A 474 -41.75 39.46 -42.43
CA SER A 474 -41.70 40.92 -42.10
C SER A 474 -41.72 41.45 -40.64
N ASN A 475 -40.70 42.27 -40.37
CA ASN A 475 -40.47 43.32 -39.35
C ASN A 475 -41.48 44.52 -39.50
N PRO A 476 -41.46 45.63 -38.73
CA PRO A 476 -41.31 45.91 -37.27
C PRO A 476 -42.37 46.93 -36.72
N ASP A 477 -42.20 47.40 -35.46
CA ASP A 477 -42.72 48.62 -34.80
C ASP A 477 -44.21 48.74 -34.34
N ILE A 478 -44.42 48.96 -33.01
CA ILE A 478 -45.03 50.17 -32.39
C ILE A 478 -45.35 49.96 -30.89
N SER A 479 -45.15 51.05 -30.15
CA SER A 479 -45.39 51.38 -28.74
C SER A 479 -46.76 51.04 -28.14
N GLY A 480 -46.76 50.72 -26.83
CA GLY A 480 -47.93 50.83 -25.97
C GLY A 480 -47.72 50.27 -24.56
N THR A 481 -47.45 51.13 -23.58
CA THR A 481 -47.67 50.81 -22.14
C THR A 481 -49.16 50.95 -21.81
N PRO A 482 -49.71 50.02 -21.01
CA PRO A 482 -50.27 50.46 -19.73
C PRO A 482 -49.91 49.53 -18.54
N THR A 483 -49.70 50.21 -17.42
CA THR A 483 -49.67 49.79 -16.00
C THR A 483 -50.16 48.38 -15.62
N SER A 484 -49.35 47.68 -14.82
CA SER A 484 -49.65 46.40 -14.15
C SER A 484 -49.22 46.48 -12.66
N PRO A 485 -49.93 45.80 -11.72
CA PRO A 485 -50.13 46.26 -10.35
C PRO A 485 -49.11 45.67 -9.35
N ASP A 486 -47.94 46.28 -9.25
CA ASP A 486 -46.90 45.89 -8.26
C ASP A 486 -46.58 46.97 -7.21
N ASP A 487 -47.30 48.10 -7.22
CA ASP A 487 -47.08 49.18 -6.24
C ASP A 487 -47.92 49.06 -4.95
N GLU A 488 -48.96 48.23 -4.90
CA GLU A 488 -49.77 48.04 -3.68
C GLU A 488 -49.14 47.04 -2.68
N VAL A 489 -48.32 46.10 -3.16
CA VAL A 489 -47.72 45.05 -2.31
C VAL A 489 -46.54 45.58 -1.47
N ARG A 490 -45.93 46.71 -1.87
CA ARG A 490 -44.83 47.34 -1.12
C ARG A 490 -45.25 48.17 0.09
N SER A 491 -46.53 48.54 0.24
CA SER A 491 -46.99 49.34 1.39
C SER A 491 -47.31 48.50 2.64
N ILE A 492 -47.43 47.18 2.52
CA ILE A 492 -47.91 46.30 3.61
C ILE A 492 -46.75 45.69 4.43
N ILE A 493 -45.52 45.66 3.90
CA ILE A 493 -44.36 45.00 4.54
C ILE A 493 -43.58 45.95 5.48
N GLY A 494 -43.97 47.22 5.58
CA GLY A 494 -43.22 48.26 6.34
C GLY A 494 -43.63 48.50 7.80
N SER A 495 -44.64 47.81 8.35
CA SER A 495 -45.22 48.20 9.65
C SER A 495 -45.47 47.03 10.59
N LYS A 496 -44.49 46.77 11.49
CA LYS A 496 -44.69 46.55 12.95
C LYS A 496 -43.46 45.88 13.58
N ALA A 497 -42.57 46.71 14.11
CA ALA A 497 -41.75 46.39 15.27
C ALA A 497 -42.39 47.04 16.49
N MET A 498 -42.64 46.28 17.56
CA MET A 498 -42.57 46.75 18.97
C MET A 498 -42.77 45.58 19.95
N ASP A 499 -41.71 45.35 20.74
CA ASP A 499 -41.64 44.94 22.15
C ASP A 499 -42.39 43.70 22.69
N ARG A 500 -41.62 42.69 23.15
CA ARG A 500 -41.37 42.42 24.60
C ARG A 500 -40.45 41.20 24.84
N SER A 501 -39.83 41.24 26.02
CA SER A 501 -38.66 40.48 26.52
C SER A 501 -38.97 39.09 27.15
N CYS A 502 -37.96 38.21 27.06
CA CYS A 502 -37.46 37.11 27.92
C CYS A 502 -38.30 35.86 28.34
N ASN A 503 -37.65 34.70 28.11
CA ASN A 503 -37.60 33.40 28.82
C ASN A 503 -38.85 32.50 28.99
N ARG A 504 -38.82 31.33 28.31
CA ARG A 504 -39.13 30.01 28.92
C ARG A 504 -38.64 28.82 28.07
N MET A 505 -38.12 27.83 28.78
CA MET A 505 -37.69 26.50 28.35
C MET A 505 -38.86 25.65 27.82
N SER A 506 -38.52 24.71 26.91
CA SER A 506 -39.13 23.39 26.68
C SER A 506 -40.08 23.20 25.49
N SER A 507 -39.68 22.19 24.71
CA SER A 507 -40.47 21.21 23.94
C SER A 507 -41.31 21.71 22.78
N HIS A 508 -40.81 21.49 21.56
CA HIS A 508 -41.65 20.98 20.49
C HIS A 508 -40.92 19.87 19.74
N THR A 509 -41.48 18.67 19.88
CA THR A 509 -41.35 17.52 19.00
C THR A 509 -41.66 17.95 17.56
N GLU A 510 -40.70 17.87 16.64
CA GLU A 510 -41.00 17.91 15.21
C GLU A 510 -41.23 16.49 14.70
N THR A 511 -42.51 16.24 14.45
CA THR A 511 -43.09 15.07 13.82
C THR A 511 -42.53 14.89 12.41
N SER A 512 -42.22 13.65 12.08
CA SER A 512 -41.85 13.15 10.75
C SER A 512 -42.66 13.80 9.61
N SER A 513 -42.00 14.56 8.72
CA SER A 513 -42.63 15.09 7.52
C SER A 513 -42.13 14.39 6.26
N PHE A 514 -42.81 13.28 5.92
CA PHE A 514 -42.83 12.61 4.61
C PHE A 514 -43.20 13.55 3.43
N LEU A 515 -43.60 14.79 3.72
CA LEU A 515 -44.08 15.78 2.74
C LEU A 515 -43.00 16.74 2.21
N GLN A 516 -41.77 16.74 2.73
CA GLN A 516 -40.70 17.61 2.22
C GLN A 516 -40.14 17.18 0.85
N THR A 517 -40.44 15.96 0.40
CA THR A 517 -40.05 15.44 -0.92
C THR A 517 -40.79 16.09 -2.09
N LEU A 518 -41.92 16.78 -1.85
CA LEU A 518 -42.77 17.33 -2.91
C LEU A 518 -42.43 18.77 -3.33
N THR A 519 -41.50 19.46 -2.66
CA THR A 519 -41.20 20.89 -2.93
C THR A 519 -39.75 21.18 -3.33
N GLY A 520 -38.93 20.15 -3.57
CA GLY A 520 -37.60 20.30 -4.18
C GLY A 520 -36.57 21.10 -3.38
N ARG A 521 -36.83 21.41 -2.10
CA ARG A 521 -35.84 22.00 -1.17
C ARG A 521 -35.28 20.90 -0.28
N LEU A 522 -34.10 20.40 -0.64
CA LEU A 522 -33.33 19.48 0.19
C LEU A 522 -32.73 20.22 1.40
N PRO A 523 -32.63 19.58 2.58
CA PRO A 523 -32.09 20.22 3.78
C PRO A 523 -30.66 20.71 3.57
N THR A 524 -30.45 21.99 3.85
CA THR A 524 -29.14 22.65 3.84
C THR A 524 -28.29 22.11 4.99
N LYS A 525 -27.18 21.42 4.66
CA LYS A 525 -26.21 20.76 5.56
C LYS A 525 -26.81 19.58 6.35
N LYS A 526 -26.68 18.37 5.82
CA LYS A 526 -26.83 17.14 6.62
C LYS A 526 -25.74 17.09 7.68
N LEU A 527 -26.11 16.92 8.94
CA LEU A 527 -25.13 16.76 10.00
C LEU A 527 -24.62 15.32 9.99
N PHE A 528 -23.30 15.13 10.14
CA PHE A 528 -22.64 13.82 10.15
C PHE A 528 -23.39 12.79 11.01
N HIS A 529 -23.77 13.19 12.23
CA HIS A 529 -24.45 12.32 13.18
C HIS A 529 -25.87 11.94 12.76
N GLU A 530 -26.59 12.80 12.04
CA GLU A 530 -27.94 12.49 11.53
C GLU A 530 -27.86 11.42 10.45
N GLU A 531 -26.91 11.55 9.52
CA GLU A 531 -26.73 10.57 8.44
C GLU A 531 -26.24 9.23 9.00
N LEU A 532 -25.29 9.26 9.94
CA LEU A 532 -24.83 8.03 10.59
C LEU A 532 -25.96 7.34 11.36
N ALA A 533 -26.81 8.11 12.07
CA ALA A 533 -27.96 7.57 12.78
C ALA A 533 -29.00 7.00 11.82
N LEU A 534 -29.26 7.69 10.70
CA LEU A 534 -30.16 7.22 9.65
C LEU A 534 -29.70 5.86 9.10
N GLN A 535 -28.42 5.74 8.74
CA GLN A 535 -27.89 4.48 8.22
C GLN A 535 -27.95 3.36 9.24
N TRP A 536 -27.72 3.65 10.53
CA TRP A 536 -27.87 2.66 11.60
C TRP A 536 -29.34 2.22 11.79
N VAL A 537 -30.31 3.13 11.69
CA VAL A 537 -31.74 2.77 11.79
C VAL A 537 -32.19 1.89 10.62
N VAL A 538 -31.67 2.16 9.42
CA VAL A 538 -32.04 1.43 8.19
C VAL A 538 -31.30 0.09 8.06
N CYS A 539 -30.14 -0.08 8.71
CA CYS A 539 -29.40 -1.33 8.65
C CYS A 539 -30.19 -2.50 9.27
N SER A 540 -30.03 -3.69 8.69
CA SER A 540 -30.78 -4.89 9.11
C SER A 540 -29.90 -6.14 9.11
N GLY A 541 -30.44 -7.24 9.66
CA GLY A 541 -29.75 -8.53 9.70
C GLY A 541 -28.50 -8.56 10.57
N SER A 542 -27.51 -9.35 10.17
CA SER A 542 -26.25 -9.56 10.91
C SER A 542 -25.40 -8.31 11.05
N VAL A 543 -25.57 -7.34 10.14
CA VAL A 543 -24.86 -6.06 10.19
C VAL A 543 -25.38 -5.19 11.33
N ARG A 544 -26.70 -5.16 11.54
CA ARG A 544 -27.30 -4.46 12.67
C ARG A 544 -26.79 -5.02 14.00
N GLU A 545 -26.74 -6.35 14.14
CA GLU A 545 -26.20 -6.99 15.33
C GLU A 545 -24.72 -6.66 15.54
N SER A 546 -23.93 -6.62 14.46
CA SER A 546 -22.52 -6.23 14.51
C SER A 546 -22.34 -4.77 14.94
N ALA A 547 -23.18 -3.86 14.42
CA ALA A 547 -23.18 -2.45 14.80
C ALA A 547 -23.59 -2.27 16.26
N LEU A 548 -24.57 -3.05 16.76
CA LEU A 548 -24.99 -3.04 18.16
C LEU A 548 -23.90 -3.57 19.11
N GLN A 549 -23.20 -4.64 18.72
CA GLN A 549 -22.07 -5.17 19.49
C GLN A 549 -20.96 -4.13 19.67
N GLN A 550 -20.75 -3.26 18.67
CA GLN A 550 -19.74 -2.20 18.68
C GLN A 550 -20.36 -0.80 18.73
N ALA A 551 -21.51 -0.67 19.40
CA ALA A 551 -22.28 0.58 19.45
C ALA A 551 -21.49 1.76 20.00
N TRP A 552 -20.57 1.51 20.93
CA TRP A 552 -19.70 2.53 21.54
C TRP A 552 -18.94 3.34 20.48
N PHE A 553 -18.44 2.68 19.42
CA PHE A 553 -17.66 3.32 18.38
C PHE A 553 -18.51 4.32 17.60
N PHE A 554 -19.71 3.91 17.22
CA PHE A 554 -20.64 4.76 16.46
C PHE A 554 -21.15 5.93 17.29
N PHE A 555 -21.46 5.71 18.57
CA PHE A 555 -21.84 6.81 19.46
C PHE A 555 -20.72 7.82 19.65
N GLU A 556 -19.48 7.36 19.85
CA GLU A 556 -18.34 8.26 19.97
C GLU A 556 -18.09 9.04 18.67
N LEU A 557 -18.23 8.42 17.50
CA LEU A 557 -18.19 9.15 16.23
C LEU A 557 -19.26 10.25 16.16
N MET A 558 -20.50 9.99 16.60
CA MET A 558 -21.58 10.99 16.58
C MET A 558 -21.31 12.18 17.50
N VAL A 559 -20.63 11.94 18.63
CA VAL A 559 -20.35 12.96 19.66
C VAL A 559 -19.02 13.69 19.41
N SER A 560 -18.11 13.06 18.67
CA SER A 560 -16.81 13.64 18.30
C SER A 560 -17.01 14.89 17.42
N LYS A 561 -16.29 15.97 17.77
CA LYS A 561 -16.42 17.31 17.17
C LYS A 561 -15.33 17.64 16.18
#